data_AF-A0A8J6RU20-F1
#
_entry.id   AF-A0A8J6RU20-F1
#
_cell.length_a   1.000
_cell.length_b   1.000
_cell.length_c   1.000
_cell.angle_alpha   90.00
_cell.angle_beta   90.00
_cell.angle_gamma   90.00
#
_symmetry.space_group_name_H-M   'P 1'
#
loop_
_entity.id
_entity.type
_entity.pdbx_description
1 polymer ?
#
loop_
_entity_poly.entity_id
_entity_poly.type
_entity_poly.pdbx_seq_one_letter_code
_entity_poly.pdbx_strand_id
1 'polypeptide(L)'
;MNQSNPNIPEEIAPEVLEIASRLYAEKNQSYSMQELKEAGAEVDIPPEFIEQAVQEVRQRKILEEKRQKRVKIIGAAVAGAIALWGIVTYNILSGAESRVDAAQAQLENQLSRRADLIPNLVSITQAYAKQEYQLADLLTKSRQNYLQADTSTEKAAAAAEISQAIERFRSYAARNPQLQSSQAFINLQYEIAGTENRIAVERMRYNQTVQTYNQKVNQFPNVLLAPIFGFKTKQFFPAKAT
;
A
#
# COMPACT_ATOMS: atom_id res chain seq x y z
N MET A 1 -80.90 3.28 -38.74
CA MET A 1 -79.74 3.94 -39.39
C MET A 1 -78.50 3.17 -39.00
N ASN A 2 -77.87 2.57 -39.99
CA ASN A 2 -76.76 1.63 -39.87
C ASN A 2 -75.52 2.40 -39.38
N GLN A 3 -75.09 2.21 -38.13
CA GLN A 3 -73.81 2.76 -37.68
C GLN A 3 -72.72 1.93 -38.34
N SER A 4 -72.16 2.43 -39.45
CA SER A 4 -70.96 1.88 -40.05
C SER A 4 -69.85 1.95 -39.01
N ASN A 5 -69.55 0.83 -38.35
CA ASN A 5 -68.44 0.72 -37.42
C ASN A 5 -67.15 0.93 -38.25
N PRO A 6 -66.41 2.03 -38.06
CA PRO A 6 -65.24 2.30 -38.89
C PRO A 6 -64.18 1.24 -38.58
N ASN A 7 -63.77 0.47 -39.60
CA ASN A 7 -62.67 -0.48 -39.46
C ASN A 7 -61.41 0.28 -39.06
N ILE A 8 -60.82 -0.12 -37.94
CA ILE A 8 -59.53 0.40 -37.48
C ILE A 8 -58.46 -0.11 -38.47
N PRO A 9 -57.61 0.75 -39.04
CA PRO A 9 -56.52 0.32 -39.90
C PRO A 9 -55.62 -0.71 -39.22
N GLU A 10 -55.22 -1.77 -39.95
CA GLU A 10 -54.35 -2.84 -39.42
C GLU A 10 -53.01 -2.29 -38.89
N GLU A 11 -52.53 -1.16 -39.44
CA GLU A 11 -51.30 -0.49 -39.03
C GLU A 11 -51.35 0.04 -37.59
N ILE A 12 -52.53 0.47 -37.10
CA ILE A 12 -52.68 1.07 -35.76
C ILE A 12 -53.33 0.12 -34.76
N ALA A 13 -53.93 -0.98 -35.22
CA ALA A 13 -54.65 -1.93 -34.36
C ALA A 13 -53.79 -2.53 -33.22
N PRO A 14 -52.51 -2.91 -33.42
CA PRO A 14 -51.68 -3.45 -32.35
C PRO A 14 -51.41 -2.43 -31.23
N GLU A 15 -51.16 -1.16 -31.60
CA GLU A 15 -50.88 -0.09 -30.64
C GLU A 15 -52.14 0.29 -29.85
N VAL A 16 -53.30 0.33 -30.51
CA VAL A 16 -54.61 0.56 -29.87
C VAL A 16 -54.92 -0.55 -28.86
N LEU A 17 -54.67 -1.81 -29.20
CA LEU A 17 -54.87 -2.96 -28.30
C LEU A 17 -53.90 -2.92 -27.11
N GLU A 18 -52.64 -2.50 -27.31
CA GLU A 18 -51.67 -2.31 -26.22
C GLU A 18 -52.13 -1.22 -25.23
N ILE A 19 -52.59 -0.07 -25.73
CA ILE A 19 -53.04 1.04 -24.88
C ILE A 19 -54.34 0.68 -24.15
N ALA A 20 -55.32 0.10 -24.86
CA ALA A 20 -56.59 -0.30 -24.27
C ALA A 20 -56.40 -1.37 -23.17
N SER A 21 -55.56 -2.38 -23.43
CA SER A 21 -55.24 -3.41 -22.43
C SER A 21 -54.53 -2.84 -21.20
N ARG A 22 -53.65 -1.84 -21.38
CA ARG A 22 -52.99 -1.13 -20.28
C ARG A 22 -54.00 -0.38 -19.40
N LEU A 23 -54.92 0.37 -20.01
CA LEU A 23 -55.97 1.12 -19.29
C LEU A 23 -56.92 0.20 -18.53
N TYR A 24 -57.27 -0.94 -19.13
CA TYR A 24 -58.12 -1.94 -18.48
C TYR A 24 -57.39 -2.63 -17.32
N ALA A 25 -56.12 -3.02 -17.50
CA ALA A 25 -55.31 -3.62 -16.44
C ALA A 25 -55.12 -2.69 -15.23
N GLU A 26 -54.98 -1.39 -15.46
CA GLU A 26 -54.87 -0.38 -14.40
C GLU A 26 -56.14 -0.31 -13.54
N LYS A 27 -57.33 -0.49 -14.15
CA LYS A 27 -58.62 -0.47 -13.46
C LYS A 27 -58.98 -1.79 -12.77
N ASN A 28 -58.61 -2.94 -13.37
CA ASN A 28 -59.10 -4.26 -12.97
C ASN A 28 -58.00 -5.21 -12.41
N GLN A 29 -56.79 -4.70 -12.20
CA GLN A 29 -55.64 -5.36 -11.54
C GLN A 29 -55.03 -6.60 -12.23
N SER A 30 -55.73 -7.37 -13.09
CA SER A 30 -55.14 -8.43 -13.94
C SER A 30 -56.15 -9.04 -14.94
N TYR A 31 -55.67 -9.84 -15.91
CA TYR A 31 -56.48 -10.72 -16.76
C TYR A 31 -56.31 -12.18 -16.35
N SER A 32 -57.40 -12.95 -16.32
CA SER A 32 -57.34 -14.40 -16.19
C SER A 32 -57.02 -15.09 -17.52
N MET A 33 -56.52 -16.32 -17.46
CA MET A 33 -56.19 -17.09 -18.68
C MET A 33 -57.42 -17.37 -19.55
N GLN A 34 -58.60 -17.52 -18.92
CA GLN A 34 -59.85 -17.75 -19.62
C GLN A 34 -60.33 -16.48 -20.33
N GLU A 35 -60.26 -15.33 -19.65
CA GLU A 35 -60.61 -14.02 -20.23
C GLU A 35 -59.72 -13.65 -21.43
N LEU A 36 -58.42 -13.95 -21.36
CA LEU A 36 -57.50 -13.71 -22.49
C LEU A 36 -57.87 -14.57 -23.71
N LYS A 37 -58.27 -15.82 -23.49
CA LYS A 37 -58.69 -16.74 -24.57
C LYS A 37 -60.03 -16.32 -25.18
N GLU A 38 -60.97 -15.90 -24.34
CA GLU A 38 -62.28 -15.40 -24.77
C GLU A 38 -62.13 -14.11 -25.58
N ALA A 39 -61.33 -13.14 -25.10
CA ALA A 39 -61.03 -11.91 -25.83
C ALA A 39 -60.29 -12.15 -27.15
N GLY A 40 -59.40 -13.15 -27.21
CA GLY A 40 -58.74 -13.53 -28.47
C GLY A 40 -59.69 -14.21 -29.46
N ALA A 41 -60.66 -14.99 -28.96
CA ALA A 41 -61.67 -15.64 -29.80
C ALA A 41 -62.61 -14.63 -30.50
N GLU A 42 -62.86 -13.46 -29.88
CA GLU A 42 -63.63 -12.35 -30.50
C GLU A 42 -62.93 -11.72 -31.71
N VAL A 43 -61.60 -11.88 -31.82
CA VAL A 43 -60.77 -11.33 -32.90
C VAL A 43 -60.17 -12.45 -33.76
N ASP A 44 -60.77 -13.64 -33.75
CA ASP A 44 -60.35 -14.82 -34.53
C ASP A 44 -58.91 -15.30 -34.25
N ILE A 45 -58.37 -15.04 -33.05
CA ILE A 45 -57.03 -15.51 -32.63
C ILE A 45 -57.15 -16.90 -31.98
N PRO A 46 -56.49 -17.96 -32.52
CA PRO A 46 -56.53 -19.28 -31.91
C PRO A 46 -55.97 -19.30 -30.47
N PRO A 47 -56.60 -20.02 -29.53
CA PRO A 47 -56.20 -20.03 -28.12
C PRO A 47 -54.79 -20.58 -27.87
N GLU A 48 -54.25 -21.38 -28.79
CA GLU A 48 -52.87 -21.90 -28.74
C GLU A 48 -51.82 -20.77 -28.79
N PHE A 49 -52.04 -19.74 -29.61
CA PHE A 49 -51.11 -18.61 -29.70
C PHE A 49 -51.11 -17.75 -28.43
N ILE A 50 -52.25 -17.65 -27.76
CA ILE A 50 -52.40 -16.92 -26.49
C ILE A 50 -51.66 -17.67 -25.37
N GLU A 51 -51.77 -18.99 -25.34
CA GLU A 51 -50.98 -19.84 -24.42
C GLU A 51 -49.47 -19.68 -24.64
N GLN A 52 -49.02 -19.75 -25.89
CA GLN A 52 -47.61 -19.57 -26.23
C GLN A 52 -47.11 -18.18 -25.87
N ALA A 53 -47.87 -17.12 -26.17
CA ALA A 53 -47.51 -15.74 -25.83
C ALA A 53 -47.39 -15.53 -24.31
N VAL A 54 -48.34 -16.04 -23.52
CA VAL A 54 -48.28 -15.96 -22.05
C VAL A 54 -47.09 -16.75 -21.50
N GLN A 55 -46.83 -17.95 -22.02
CA GLN A 55 -45.66 -18.73 -21.62
C GLN A 55 -44.36 -18.02 -21.98
N GLU A 56 -44.25 -17.45 -23.18
CA GLU A 56 -43.07 -16.72 -23.62
C GLU A 56 -42.82 -15.49 -22.75
N VAL A 57 -43.85 -14.67 -22.49
CA VAL A 57 -43.74 -13.50 -21.60
C VAL A 57 -43.34 -13.92 -20.19
N ARG A 58 -43.93 -15.01 -19.65
CA ARG A 58 -43.57 -15.55 -18.33
C ARG A 58 -42.12 -16.03 -18.30
N GLN A 59 -41.66 -16.74 -19.33
CA GLN A 59 -40.28 -17.18 -19.44
C GLN A 59 -39.32 -15.99 -19.54
N ARG A 60 -39.64 -14.99 -20.37
CA ARG A 60 -38.87 -13.73 -20.47
C ARG A 60 -38.76 -13.04 -19.11
N LYS A 61 -39.85 -12.90 -18.35
CA LYS A 61 -39.84 -12.33 -17.00
C LYS A 61 -38.96 -13.13 -16.03
N ILE A 62 -39.06 -14.46 -16.02
CA ILE A 62 -38.21 -15.32 -15.19
C ILE A 62 -36.73 -15.16 -15.56
N LEU A 63 -36.41 -15.07 -16.86
CA LEU A 63 -35.06 -14.85 -17.35
C LEU A 63 -34.53 -13.47 -16.95
N GLU A 64 -35.35 -12.41 -17.06
CA GLU A 64 -35.00 -11.06 -16.61
C GLU A 64 -34.70 -11.01 -15.11
N GLU A 65 -35.56 -11.62 -14.28
CA GLU A 65 -35.34 -11.73 -12.84
C GLU A 65 -34.06 -12.51 -12.50
N LYS A 66 -33.84 -13.66 -13.16
CA LYS A 66 -32.62 -14.44 -13.01
C LYS A 66 -31.38 -13.64 -13.41
N ARG A 67 -31.46 -12.87 -14.52
CA ARG A 67 -30.38 -11.99 -14.98
C ARG A 67 -30.09 -10.90 -13.96
N GLN A 68 -31.11 -10.22 -13.44
CA GLN A 68 -30.93 -9.19 -12.41
C GLN A 68 -30.33 -9.76 -11.12
N LYS A 69 -30.80 -10.92 -10.66
CA LYS A 69 -30.23 -11.61 -9.49
C LYS A 69 -28.75 -11.95 -9.72
N ARG A 70 -28.40 -12.49 -10.90
CA ARG A 70 -27.01 -12.79 -11.27
C ARG A 70 -26.12 -11.55 -11.27
N VAL A 71 -26.58 -10.46 -11.88
CA VAL A 71 -25.83 -9.18 -11.91
C VAL A 71 -25.58 -8.66 -10.49
N LYS A 72 -26.58 -8.70 -9.61
CA LYS A 72 -26.43 -8.29 -8.20
C LYS A 72 -25.41 -9.17 -7.46
N ILE A 73 -25.47 -10.48 -7.64
CA ILE A 73 -24.52 -11.43 -7.02
C ILE A 73 -23.10 -11.17 -7.52
N ILE A 74 -22.91 -11.00 -8.84
CA ILE A 74 -21.61 -10.70 -9.44
C ILE A 74 -21.08 -9.37 -8.91
N GLY A 75 -21.92 -8.32 -8.86
CA GLY A 75 -21.54 -7.03 -8.31
C GLY A 75 -21.08 -7.10 -6.85
N ALA A 76 -21.84 -7.83 -6.01
CA ALA A 76 -21.47 -8.05 -4.61
C ALA A 76 -20.16 -8.85 -4.46
N ALA A 77 -19.97 -9.88 -5.29
CA ALA A 77 -18.74 -10.69 -5.29
C ALA A 77 -17.52 -9.86 -5.70
N VAL A 78 -17.63 -9.03 -6.73
CA VAL A 78 -16.55 -8.12 -7.18
C VAL A 78 -16.23 -7.09 -6.10
N ALA A 79 -17.23 -6.47 -5.49
CA ALA A 79 -17.02 -5.52 -4.39
C ALA A 79 -16.34 -6.18 -3.19
N GLY A 80 -16.77 -7.39 -2.82
CA GLY A 80 -16.14 -8.18 -1.75
C GLY A 80 -14.68 -8.54 -2.06
N ALA A 81 -14.38 -8.93 -3.31
CA ALA A 81 -13.01 -9.22 -3.74
C ALA A 81 -12.10 -8.00 -3.66
N ILE A 82 -12.57 -6.82 -4.07
CA ILE A 82 -11.81 -5.56 -3.98
C ILE A 82 -11.56 -5.18 -2.50
N ALA A 83 -12.57 -5.31 -1.64
CA ALA A 83 -12.43 -5.02 -0.22
C ALA A 83 -11.41 -5.96 0.46
N LEU A 84 -11.50 -7.26 0.20
CA LEU A 84 -10.56 -8.24 0.72
C LEU A 84 -9.14 -7.97 0.21
N TRP A 85 -9.00 -7.66 -1.07
CA TRP A 85 -7.71 -7.30 -1.66
C TRP A 85 -7.08 -6.09 -0.97
N GLY A 86 -7.87 -5.04 -0.70
CA GLY A 86 -7.41 -3.87 0.05
C GLY A 86 -6.90 -4.19 1.45
N ILE A 87 -7.64 -5.01 2.20
CA ILE A 87 -7.24 -5.44 3.56
C ILE A 87 -5.93 -6.24 3.51
N VAL A 88 -5.79 -7.17 2.56
CA VAL A 88 -4.59 -7.98 2.43
C VAL A 88 -3.38 -7.13 2.06
N THR A 89 -3.51 -6.25 1.05
CA THR A 89 -2.42 -5.35 0.65
C THR A 89 -1.99 -4.43 1.78
N TYR A 90 -2.92 -3.84 2.54
CA TYR A 90 -2.59 -2.99 3.68
C TYR A 90 -1.76 -3.73 4.74
N ASN A 91 -2.19 -4.92 5.15
CA ASN A 91 -1.46 -5.71 6.15
C ASN A 91 -0.06 -6.13 5.68
N ILE A 92 0.08 -6.51 4.40
CA ILE A 92 1.39 -6.88 3.82
C ILE A 92 2.34 -5.69 3.81
N LEU A 93 1.87 -4.51 3.39
CA LEU A 93 2.69 -3.30 3.30
C LEU A 93 3.03 -2.75 4.68
N SER A 94 2.05 -2.68 5.60
CA SER A 94 2.26 -2.29 7.00
C SER A 94 3.27 -3.20 7.70
N GLY A 95 3.14 -4.52 7.54
CA GLY A 95 4.10 -5.47 8.08
C GLY A 95 5.49 -5.38 7.44
N ALA A 96 5.60 -4.98 6.17
CA ALA A 96 6.88 -4.76 5.52
C ALA A 96 7.54 -3.44 5.96
N GLU A 97 6.75 -2.39 6.14
CA GLU A 97 7.20 -1.10 6.68
C GLU A 97 7.76 -1.25 8.10
N SER A 98 7.04 -1.94 8.98
CA SER A 98 7.48 -2.21 10.35
C SER A 98 8.84 -2.94 10.40
N ARG A 99 9.12 -3.82 9.43
CA ARG A 99 10.44 -4.47 9.32
C ARG A 99 11.55 -3.50 8.92
N VAL A 100 11.26 -2.54 8.04
CA VAL A 100 12.22 -1.48 7.70
C VAL A 100 12.52 -0.64 8.94
N ASP A 101 11.48 -0.25 9.69
CA ASP A 101 11.65 0.56 10.90
C ASP A 101 12.46 -0.19 11.97
N ALA A 102 12.21 -1.49 12.14
CA ALA A 102 13.01 -2.32 13.04
C ALA A 102 14.48 -2.44 12.61
N ALA A 103 14.75 -2.64 11.31
CA ALA A 103 16.11 -2.69 10.79
C ALA A 103 16.81 -1.32 10.92
N GLN A 104 16.07 -0.22 10.75
CA GLN A 104 16.59 1.13 10.94
C GLN A 104 16.99 1.35 12.41
N ALA A 105 16.14 0.97 13.36
CA ALA A 105 16.44 1.07 14.78
C ALA A 105 17.69 0.26 15.16
N GLN A 106 17.88 -0.93 14.57
CA GLN A 106 19.10 -1.72 14.79
C GLN A 106 20.37 -1.02 14.29
N LEU A 107 20.31 -0.40 13.10
CA LEU A 107 21.40 0.41 12.58
C LEU A 107 21.68 1.63 13.48
N GLU A 108 20.64 2.38 13.86
CA GLU A 108 20.76 3.55 14.73
C GLU A 108 21.37 3.20 16.10
N ASN A 109 21.05 2.03 16.66
CA ASN A 109 21.68 1.56 17.90
C ASN A 109 23.20 1.38 17.75
N GLN A 110 23.68 0.86 16.61
CA GLN A 110 25.13 0.73 16.37
C GLN A 110 25.80 2.09 16.12
N LEU A 111 25.11 3.01 15.45
CA LEU A 111 25.58 4.40 15.27
C LEU A 111 25.71 5.11 16.62
N SER A 112 24.71 4.96 17.50
CA SER A 112 24.72 5.49 18.86
C SER A 112 25.89 4.93 19.66
N ARG A 113 26.08 3.60 19.62
CA ARG A 113 27.21 2.96 20.30
C ARG A 113 28.56 3.54 19.87
N ARG A 114 28.73 3.87 18.59
CA ARG A 114 29.96 4.52 18.11
C ARG A 114 30.13 5.92 18.69
N ALA A 115 29.05 6.69 18.80
CA ALA A 115 29.06 8.01 19.45
C ALA A 115 29.40 7.90 20.96
N ASP A 116 28.96 6.83 21.61
CA ASP A 116 29.24 6.55 23.04
C ASP A 116 30.72 6.21 23.31
N LEU A 117 31.49 5.83 22.29
CA LEU A 117 32.94 5.61 22.39
C LEU A 117 33.76 6.92 22.31
N ILE A 118 33.16 8.01 21.85
CA ILE A 118 33.86 9.30 21.66
C ILE A 118 34.43 9.87 22.96
N PRO A 119 33.74 9.87 24.11
CA PRO A 119 34.33 10.35 25.36
C PRO A 119 35.61 9.61 25.75
N ASN A 120 35.68 8.30 25.48
CA ASN A 120 36.90 7.51 25.71
C ASN A 120 38.03 7.95 24.75
N LEU A 121 37.71 8.23 23.48
CA LEU A 121 38.67 8.79 22.53
C LEU A 121 39.20 10.16 22.97
N VAL A 122 38.33 11.03 23.49
CA VAL A 122 38.70 12.34 24.02
C VAL A 122 39.62 12.20 25.23
N SER A 123 39.29 11.32 26.17
CA SER A 123 40.12 11.04 27.35
C SER A 123 41.52 10.55 26.97
N ILE A 124 41.62 9.61 26.03
CA ILE A 124 42.91 9.12 25.53
C ILE A 124 43.69 10.22 24.80
N THR A 125 43.02 11.04 23.99
CA THR A 125 43.64 12.20 23.33
C THR A 125 44.19 13.17 24.38
N GLN A 126 43.43 13.49 25.42
CA GLN A 126 43.89 14.39 26.48
C GLN A 126 45.06 13.80 27.30
N ALA A 127 45.11 12.48 27.48
CA ALA A 127 46.18 11.82 28.22
C ALA A 127 47.53 11.79 27.46
N TYR A 128 47.49 11.44 26.17
CA TYR A 128 48.69 11.17 25.37
C TYR A 128 49.01 12.25 24.32
N ALA A 129 48.05 13.13 24.03
CA ALA A 129 48.11 14.14 22.98
C ALA A 129 47.71 15.52 23.54
N LYS A 130 48.29 15.90 24.69
CA LYS A 130 47.92 17.12 25.44
C LYS A 130 47.92 18.41 24.63
N GLN A 131 48.72 18.49 23.56
CA GLN A 131 48.80 19.65 22.67
C GLN A 131 47.78 19.61 21.51
N GLU A 132 47.07 18.49 21.31
CA GLU A 132 46.09 18.28 20.23
C GLU A 132 44.67 18.66 20.64
N TYR A 133 44.51 19.89 21.12
CA TYR A 133 43.19 20.41 21.51
C TYR A 133 42.18 20.39 20.36
N GLN A 134 42.64 20.65 19.13
CA GLN A 134 41.78 20.64 17.94
C GLN A 134 41.17 19.26 17.66
N LEU A 135 41.91 18.19 17.94
CA LEU A 135 41.42 16.83 17.75
C LEU A 135 40.39 16.43 18.80
N ALA A 136 40.63 16.77 20.07
CA ALA A 136 39.68 16.55 21.15
C ALA A 136 38.39 17.36 20.96
N ASP A 137 38.50 18.61 20.50
CA ASP A 137 37.36 19.46 20.16
C ASP A 137 36.56 18.90 18.98
N LEU A 138 37.23 18.46 17.91
CA LEU A 138 36.58 17.82 16.76
C LEU A 138 35.78 16.58 17.17
N LEU A 139 36.38 15.70 17.98
CA LEU A 139 35.71 14.51 18.51
C LEU A 139 34.46 14.91 19.30
N THR A 140 34.61 15.85 20.24
CA THR A 140 33.51 16.35 21.08
C THR A 140 32.37 16.96 20.25
N LYS A 141 32.70 17.83 19.29
CA LYS A 141 31.73 18.46 18.40
C LYS A 141 31.00 17.45 17.52
N SER A 142 31.72 16.48 16.94
CA SER A 142 31.09 15.44 16.12
C SER A 142 30.04 14.63 16.90
N ARG A 143 30.32 14.33 18.18
CA ARG A 143 29.34 13.69 19.08
C ARG A 143 28.17 14.62 19.40
N GLN A 144 28.45 15.89 19.67
CA GLN A 144 27.41 16.87 19.97
C GLN A 144 26.43 17.01 18.78
N ASN A 145 26.95 17.12 17.56
CA ASN A 145 26.15 17.18 16.34
C ASN A 145 25.26 15.94 16.20
N TYR A 146 25.79 14.74 16.52
CA TYR A 146 25.00 13.51 16.51
C TYR A 146 23.88 13.49 17.54
N LEU A 147 24.12 14.03 18.74
CA LEU A 147 23.10 14.10 19.79
C LEU A 147 22.03 15.17 19.54
N GLN A 148 22.36 16.19 18.75
CA GLN A 148 21.44 17.26 18.35
C GLN A 148 20.62 16.92 17.10
N ALA A 149 20.94 15.82 16.41
CA ALA A 149 20.22 15.38 15.23
C ALA A 149 18.89 14.69 15.60
N ASP A 150 17.79 15.20 15.07
CA ASP A 150 16.44 14.74 15.42
C ASP A 150 15.92 13.70 14.42
N THR A 151 16.24 13.87 13.14
CA THR A 151 15.79 12.97 12.07
C THR A 151 16.81 11.87 11.77
N SER A 152 16.35 10.73 11.23
CA SER A 152 17.27 9.65 10.84
C SER A 152 18.29 10.09 9.78
N THR A 153 17.87 10.98 8.86
CA THR A 153 18.76 11.56 7.84
C THR A 153 19.83 12.45 8.47
N GLU A 154 19.48 13.30 9.43
CA GLU A 154 20.46 14.12 10.16
C GLU A 154 21.40 13.24 10.99
N LYS A 155 20.89 12.21 11.66
CA LYS A 155 21.71 11.26 12.42
C LYS A 155 22.70 10.52 11.52
N ALA A 156 22.28 10.14 10.30
CA ALA A 156 23.15 9.53 9.31
C ALA A 156 24.29 10.48 8.88
N ALA A 157 23.98 11.74 8.65
CA ALA A 157 24.96 12.77 8.31
C ALA A 157 25.94 13.02 9.46
N ALA A 158 25.45 13.23 10.68
CA ALA A 158 26.29 13.44 11.86
C ALA A 158 27.14 12.19 12.20
N ALA A 159 26.61 10.98 11.95
CA ALA A 159 27.40 9.76 12.06
C ALA A 159 28.57 9.71 11.06
N ALA A 160 28.44 10.31 9.88
CA ALA A 160 29.55 10.45 8.95
C ALA A 160 30.64 11.38 9.51
N GLU A 161 30.26 12.48 10.17
CA GLU A 161 31.21 13.38 10.86
C GLU A 161 32.00 12.66 11.96
N ILE A 162 31.31 11.85 12.77
CA ILE A 162 31.97 10.97 13.77
C ILE A 162 33.00 10.05 13.10
N SER A 163 32.65 9.47 11.94
CA SER A 163 33.57 8.60 11.20
C SER A 163 34.83 9.34 10.76
N GLN A 164 34.67 10.57 10.27
CA GLN A 164 35.79 11.41 9.85
C GLN A 164 36.66 11.85 11.04
N ALA A 165 36.05 12.17 12.18
CA ALA A 165 36.76 12.53 13.40
C ALA A 165 37.60 11.35 13.93
N ILE A 166 37.02 10.14 13.95
CA ILE A 166 37.74 8.90 14.31
C ILE A 166 38.90 8.64 13.35
N GLU A 167 38.73 8.86 12.05
CA GLU A 167 39.81 8.65 11.07
C GLU A 167 40.98 9.62 11.25
N ARG A 168 40.68 10.89 11.55
CA ARG A 168 41.71 11.88 11.93
C ARG A 168 42.42 11.47 13.22
N PHE A 169 41.69 10.96 14.21
CA PHE A 169 42.29 10.42 15.44
C PHE A 169 43.23 9.25 15.16
N ARG A 170 42.84 8.30 14.29
CA ARG A 170 43.71 7.19 13.88
C ARG A 170 44.96 7.66 13.16
N SER A 171 44.82 8.65 12.27
CA SER A 171 45.94 9.25 11.54
C SER A 171 46.92 9.96 12.47
N TYR A 172 46.42 10.61 13.52
CA TYR A 172 47.25 11.15 14.58
C TYR A 172 47.93 10.01 15.36
N ALA A 173 47.18 9.00 15.81
CA ALA A 173 47.72 7.89 16.58
C ALA A 173 48.79 7.10 15.83
N ALA A 174 48.67 6.97 14.50
CA ALA A 174 49.66 6.32 13.65
C ALA A 174 51.07 6.94 13.73
N ARG A 175 51.16 8.24 14.08
CA ARG A 175 52.41 9.00 14.18
C ARG A 175 52.93 9.12 15.62
N ASN A 176 52.24 8.52 16.60
CA ASN A 176 52.53 8.68 18.03
C ASN A 176 52.78 7.31 18.68
N PRO A 177 54.05 6.84 18.76
CA PRO A 177 54.38 5.50 19.26
C PRO A 177 53.89 5.22 20.68
N GLN A 178 53.92 6.23 21.57
CA GLN A 178 53.43 6.10 22.95
C GLN A 178 51.93 5.81 23.02
N LEU A 179 51.15 6.36 22.08
CA LEU A 179 49.71 6.10 22.00
C LEU A 179 49.45 4.71 21.42
N GLN A 180 50.22 4.31 20.41
CA GLN A 180 50.10 2.97 19.79
C GLN A 180 50.34 1.83 20.77
N SER A 181 51.27 1.99 21.72
CA SER A 181 51.56 0.99 22.73
C SER A 181 50.62 1.03 23.94
N SER A 182 49.74 2.03 24.02
CA SER A 182 48.80 2.15 25.13
C SER A 182 47.71 1.08 25.06
N GLN A 183 47.60 0.25 26.11
CA GLN A 183 46.57 -0.78 26.18
C GLN A 183 45.15 -0.20 26.09
N ALA A 184 44.93 1.01 26.62
CA ALA A 184 43.65 1.70 26.53
C ALA A 184 43.28 2.05 25.07
N PHE A 185 44.25 2.52 24.28
CA PHE A 185 44.06 2.80 22.85
C PHE A 185 43.82 1.52 22.06
N ILE A 186 44.61 0.47 22.31
CA ILE A 186 44.45 -0.84 21.66
C ILE A 186 43.04 -1.40 21.90
N ASN A 187 42.58 -1.41 23.15
CA ASN A 187 41.24 -1.89 23.52
C ASN A 187 40.14 -1.08 22.81
N LEU A 188 40.26 0.26 22.81
CA LEU A 188 39.27 1.12 22.17
C LEU A 188 39.22 0.94 20.65
N GLN A 189 40.37 0.71 20.01
CA GLN A 189 40.43 0.41 18.58
C GLN A 189 39.70 -0.90 18.25
N TYR A 190 39.81 -1.93 19.11
CA TYR A 190 39.02 -3.16 18.95
C TYR A 190 37.52 -2.91 19.09
N GLU A 191 37.08 -2.10 20.05
CA GLU A 191 35.66 -1.73 20.22
C GLU A 191 35.11 -0.96 19.02
N ILE A 192 35.88 0.01 18.50
CA ILE A 192 35.52 0.78 17.31
C ILE A 192 35.44 -0.12 16.08
N ALA A 193 36.45 -0.98 15.86
CA ALA A 193 36.44 -1.92 14.74
C ALA A 193 35.25 -2.89 14.81
N GLY A 194 34.98 -3.43 16.00
CA GLY A 194 33.81 -4.28 16.25
C GLY A 194 32.49 -3.57 15.99
N THR A 195 32.39 -2.29 16.38
CA THR A 195 31.20 -1.47 16.13
C THR A 195 31.04 -1.15 14.64
N GLU A 196 32.12 -0.82 13.93
CA GLU A 196 32.09 -0.54 12.48
C GLU A 196 31.68 -1.78 11.67
N ASN A 197 32.17 -2.97 12.05
CA ASN A 197 31.76 -4.22 11.43
C ASN A 197 30.25 -4.48 11.62
N ARG A 198 29.71 -4.21 12.81
CA ARG A 198 28.27 -4.32 13.07
C ARG A 198 27.47 -3.28 12.27
N ILE A 199 27.93 -2.03 12.22
CA ILE A 199 27.30 -0.98 11.39
C ILE A 199 27.25 -1.42 9.92
N ALA A 200 28.33 -2.00 9.38
CA ALA A 200 28.36 -2.46 7.99
C ALA A 200 27.31 -3.55 7.73
N VAL A 201 27.17 -4.52 8.64
CA VAL A 201 26.17 -5.59 8.57
C VAL A 201 24.75 -5.03 8.70
N GLU A 202 24.48 -4.18 9.69
CA GLU A 202 23.15 -3.62 9.89
C GLU A 202 22.73 -2.68 8.77
N ARG A 203 23.65 -1.92 8.19
CA ARG A 203 23.40 -1.10 7.00
C ARG A 203 23.01 -1.97 5.81
N MET A 204 23.71 -3.09 5.60
CA MET A 204 23.35 -4.05 4.54
C MET A 204 21.94 -4.61 4.77
N ARG A 205 21.63 -5.06 6.00
CA ARG A 205 20.32 -5.60 6.36
C ARG A 205 19.20 -4.57 6.18
N TYR A 206 19.41 -3.33 6.62
CA TYR A 206 18.49 -2.22 6.39
C TYR A 206 18.24 -2.01 4.90
N ASN A 207 19.30 -1.87 4.10
CA ASN A 207 19.17 -1.64 2.67
C ASN A 207 18.46 -2.79 1.94
N GLN A 208 18.73 -4.04 2.30
CA GLN A 208 18.00 -5.21 1.74
C GLN A 208 16.51 -5.19 2.13
N THR A 209 16.20 -4.77 3.35
CA THR A 209 14.81 -4.66 3.83
C THR A 209 14.07 -3.53 3.11
N VAL A 210 14.71 -2.37 2.95
CA VAL A 210 14.22 -1.23 2.15
C VAL A 210 13.99 -1.66 0.70
N GLN A 211 14.92 -2.40 0.09
CA GLN A 211 14.77 -2.90 -1.27
C GLN A 211 13.51 -3.76 -1.39
N THR A 212 13.34 -4.73 -0.48
CA THR A 212 12.18 -5.64 -0.46
C THR A 212 10.88 -4.87 -0.25
N TYR A 213 10.88 -3.88 0.65
CA TYR A 213 9.72 -3.02 0.88
C TYR A 213 9.37 -2.18 -0.35
N ASN A 214 10.36 -1.50 -0.94
CA ASN A 214 10.17 -0.68 -2.14
C ASN A 214 9.67 -1.52 -3.34
N GLN A 215 10.17 -2.75 -3.48
CA GLN A 215 9.64 -3.69 -4.47
C GLN A 215 8.16 -3.99 -4.22
N LYS A 216 7.77 -4.32 -2.98
CA LYS A 216 6.36 -4.58 -2.64
C LYS A 216 5.44 -3.39 -2.88
N VAL A 217 5.91 -2.18 -2.62
CA VAL A 217 5.18 -0.92 -2.85
C VAL A 217 4.99 -0.69 -4.35
N ASN A 218 6.03 -0.92 -5.16
CA ASN A 218 6.01 -0.64 -6.61
C ASN A 218 5.50 -1.80 -7.47
N GLN A 219 5.23 -2.97 -6.89
CA GLN A 219 4.79 -4.15 -7.63
C GLN A 219 3.27 -4.16 -7.85
N PHE A 220 2.84 -4.58 -9.04
CA PHE A 220 1.42 -4.85 -9.29
C PHE A 220 0.95 -6.09 -8.52
N PRO A 221 -0.22 -6.07 -7.84
CA PRO A 221 -1.24 -5.01 -7.92
C PRO A 221 -1.10 -3.91 -6.84
N ASN A 222 -0.20 -4.06 -5.87
CA ASN A 222 -0.04 -3.15 -4.72
C ASN A 222 0.19 -1.69 -5.11
N VAL A 223 0.88 -1.41 -6.22
CA VAL A 223 1.17 -0.06 -6.70
C VAL A 223 -0.09 0.82 -6.87
N LEU A 224 -1.26 0.21 -7.10
CA LEU A 224 -2.53 0.93 -7.23
C LEU A 224 -3.08 1.40 -5.88
N LEU A 225 -2.88 0.61 -4.83
CA LEU A 225 -3.44 0.86 -3.50
C LEU A 225 -2.43 1.49 -2.53
N ALA A 226 -1.13 1.30 -2.77
CA ALA A 226 -0.08 1.79 -1.87
C ALA A 226 -0.16 3.32 -1.66
N PRO A 227 -0.33 4.17 -2.70
CA PRO A 227 -0.48 5.61 -2.50
C PRO A 227 -1.76 5.99 -1.76
N ILE A 228 -2.86 5.24 -1.97
CA ILE A 228 -4.17 5.48 -1.33
C ILE A 228 -4.07 5.27 0.18
N PHE A 229 -3.32 4.24 0.61
CA PHE A 229 -3.06 3.96 2.01
C PHE A 229 -1.86 4.72 2.60
N GLY A 230 -1.21 5.59 1.81
CA GLY A 230 -0.09 6.42 2.26
C GLY A 230 1.27 5.72 2.30
N PHE A 231 1.39 4.49 1.80
CA PHE A 231 2.68 3.80 1.69
C PHE A 231 3.52 4.41 0.58
N LYS A 232 4.75 4.82 0.93
CA LYS A 232 5.73 5.43 0.02
C LYS A 232 7.05 4.71 0.11
N THR A 233 7.81 4.69 -0.98
CA THR A 233 9.16 4.12 -0.98
C THR A 233 10.06 4.78 0.05
N LYS A 234 10.87 3.99 0.75
CA LYS A 234 11.86 4.46 1.72
C LYS A 234 13.24 4.60 1.06
N GLN A 235 14.07 5.48 1.60
CA GLN A 235 15.42 5.73 1.08
C GLN A 235 16.40 4.67 1.59
N PHE A 236 17.40 4.36 0.77
CA PHE A 236 18.54 3.56 1.22
C PHE A 236 19.45 4.37 2.12
N PHE A 237 20.09 3.71 3.07
CA PHE A 237 21.16 4.32 3.83
C PHE A 237 22.41 4.40 2.93
N PRO A 238 22.98 5.60 2.72
CA PRO A 238 24.08 5.79 1.79
C PRO A 238 25.33 5.01 2.23
N ALA A 239 26.12 4.57 1.25
CA ALA A 239 27.49 4.17 1.53
C ALA A 239 28.27 5.41 2.03
N LYS A 240 29.29 5.20 2.88
CA LYS A 240 30.21 6.28 3.26
C LYS A 240 30.68 6.95 1.97
N ALA A 241 30.53 8.27 1.86
CA ALA A 241 31.26 9.02 0.84
C ALA A 241 32.75 8.77 1.11
N THR A 242 33.41 8.13 0.17
CA THR A 242 34.87 7.95 0.13
C THR A 242 35.57 9.28 0.05
#